data_AF-A0A914U4Z7-F1
#
_entry.id   AF-A0A914U4Z7-F1
#
_cell.length_a   1.000
_cell.length_b   1.000
_cell.length_c   1.000
_cell.angle_alpha   90.00
_cell.angle_beta   90.00
_cell.angle_gamma   90.00
#
_symmetry.space_group_name_H-M   'P 1'
#
loop_
_entity.id
_entity.type
_entity.pdbx_description
1 polymer ?
#
loop_
_entity_poly.entity_id
_entity_poly.type
_entity_poly.pdbx_seq_one_letter_code
_entity_poly.pdbx_strand_id
1 'polypeptide(L)'
;MRKYNGAKNVAIKEKGNNRWENNIVPYKLSNRYTTSEKLIIENSLKAIEKVSCFRFPKYSNQKNFLDIDKKDGCYSYVGKIGGRQLLSLSEGCVYDFIVIHEVMHVLGLEHEHQRPDRDKYIKIQYQNVELDKMANFGLISPNDVDYNDHPYDYQSIMHYDGTAFGKRDPRTGKKLVTMMPLKTGVQLLDNFELTTLDIAKLNSLGKCSNSADRTTNGGCVDKGSGCIELLNSGMCVQLLDNFELTTLDIAKLNSLGKCSNSADRTTNGGCVDKGSGCIELLNSGMCKNIFYKDLASEHCALTCGYCTTKFEHSPVCEDKV
;
A
#
# COMPACT_ATOMS: atom_id res chain seq x y z
N MET A 1 -17.38 10.51 8.98
CA MET A 1 -17.53 11.86 9.58
C MET A 1 -16.70 11.88 10.86
N ARG A 2 -15.75 12.81 11.03
CA ARG A 2 -15.05 12.95 12.33
C ARG A 2 -16.06 13.44 13.36
N LYS A 3 -16.33 12.67 14.42
CA LYS A 3 -16.93 13.22 15.64
C LYS A 3 -15.87 14.10 16.29
N TYR A 4 -16.00 15.40 16.09
CA TYR A 4 -15.21 16.42 16.75
C TYR A 4 -15.52 16.40 18.26
N ASN A 5 -14.77 15.57 18.99
CA ASN A 5 -14.58 15.71 20.43
C ASN A 5 -13.13 16.12 20.66
N GLY A 6 -12.84 17.42 20.55
CA GLY A 6 -11.82 18.16 21.32
C GLY A 6 -10.44 17.56 21.64
N ALA A 7 -9.97 16.50 20.96
CA ALA A 7 -8.71 15.85 21.27
C ALA A 7 -7.74 16.00 20.09
N LYS A 8 -6.82 16.95 20.24
CA LYS A 8 -5.56 17.03 19.49
C LYS A 8 -4.81 15.70 19.65
N ASN A 9 -4.58 14.91 18.59
CA ASN A 9 -3.65 13.76 18.51
C ASN A 9 -3.59 13.34 17.02
N VAL A 10 -2.59 13.58 16.16
CA VAL A 10 -1.12 13.67 16.15
C VAL A 10 -0.39 12.31 16.10
N ALA A 11 0.40 12.09 15.04
CA ALA A 11 1.58 11.20 14.98
C ALA A 11 2.70 11.71 15.90
N ILE A 12 2.58 11.51 17.22
CA ILE A 12 3.33 12.30 18.20
C ILE A 12 4.85 12.07 18.21
N LYS A 13 5.61 13.14 18.03
CA LYS A 13 6.98 13.32 18.51
C LYS A 13 7.05 13.04 20.02
N GLU A 14 7.44 11.83 20.40
CA GLU A 14 7.58 11.30 21.78
C GLU A 14 6.92 12.12 22.92
N LYS A 15 5.59 12.30 22.94
CA LYS A 15 4.87 12.60 24.20
C LYS A 15 4.37 11.31 24.80
N GLY A 16 5.29 10.59 25.43
CA GLY A 16 5.12 9.69 26.59
C GLY A 16 4.09 8.55 26.60
N ASN A 17 3.04 8.49 25.77
CA ASN A 17 2.03 7.43 25.89
C ASN A 17 1.22 7.07 24.64
N ASN A 18 1.45 7.71 23.49
CA ASN A 18 0.63 7.47 22.29
C ASN A 18 1.13 6.31 21.41
N ARG A 19 2.17 5.57 21.84
CA ARG A 19 2.67 4.38 21.13
C ARG A 19 2.13 3.10 21.74
N TRP A 20 1.86 2.11 20.89
CA TRP A 20 1.54 0.76 21.31
C TRP A 20 2.75 0.10 21.98
N GLU A 21 2.53 -0.50 23.14
CA GLU A 21 3.61 -1.10 23.92
C GLU A 21 4.17 -2.32 23.17
N ASN A 22 5.50 -2.36 23.03
CA ASN A 22 6.22 -3.40 22.29
C ASN A 22 5.72 -3.62 20.85
N ASN A 23 5.10 -2.59 20.24
CA ASN A 23 4.45 -2.67 18.92
C ASN A 23 3.33 -3.73 18.85
N ILE A 24 2.73 -4.08 19.99
CA ILE A 24 1.64 -5.06 20.08
C ILE A 24 0.31 -4.31 20.15
N VAL A 25 -0.58 -4.63 19.21
CA VAL A 25 -1.93 -4.07 19.10
C VAL A 25 -2.96 -5.20 19.21
N PRO A 26 -3.38 -5.57 20.44
CA PRO A 26 -4.42 -6.57 20.61
C PRO A 26 -5.71 -6.10 19.95
N TYR A 27 -6.37 -6.96 19.17
CA TYR A 27 -7.58 -6.57 18.46
C TYR A 27 -8.77 -7.50 18.73
N LYS A 28 -9.96 -6.91 18.71
CA LYS A 28 -11.24 -7.60 18.79
C LYS A 28 -12.04 -7.31 17.51
N LEU A 29 -12.59 -8.34 16.90
CA LEU A 29 -13.50 -8.20 15.75
C LEU A 29 -14.95 -8.31 16.21
N SER A 30 -15.79 -7.42 15.72
CA SER A 30 -17.23 -7.48 15.88
C SER A 30 -17.83 -8.73 15.23
N ASN A 31 -18.84 -9.32 15.86
CA ASN A 31 -19.62 -10.41 15.28
C ASN A 31 -20.50 -9.97 14.11
N ARG A 32 -20.61 -8.66 13.85
CA ARG A 32 -21.35 -8.09 12.72
C ARG A 32 -20.63 -8.20 11.37
N TYR A 33 -19.35 -8.56 11.36
CA TYR A 33 -18.62 -8.88 10.14
C TYR A 33 -18.94 -10.30 9.69
N THR A 34 -19.18 -10.46 8.38
CA THR A 34 -19.23 -11.75 7.70
C THR A 34 -17.88 -12.45 7.73
N THR A 35 -17.85 -13.75 7.42
CA THR A 35 -16.61 -14.52 7.35
C THR A 35 -15.61 -13.92 6.35
N SER A 36 -16.08 -13.50 5.17
CA SER A 36 -15.24 -12.89 4.14
C SER A 36 -14.66 -11.55 4.58
N GLU A 37 -15.47 -10.69 5.23
CA GLU A 37 -14.99 -9.42 5.77
C GLU A 37 -13.94 -9.62 6.87
N LYS A 38 -14.15 -10.59 7.77
CA LYS A 38 -13.16 -10.94 8.80
C LYS A 38 -11.85 -11.38 8.17
N LEU A 39 -11.90 -12.19 7.11
CA LEU A 39 -10.70 -12.65 6.40
C LEU A 39 -9.93 -11.47 5.76
N ILE A 40 -10.63 -10.52 5.12
CA ILE A 40 -10.00 -9.32 4.55
C ILE A 40 -9.30 -8.51 5.65
N ILE A 41 -9.98 -8.25 6.77
CA ILE A 41 -9.40 -7.51 7.89
C ILE A 41 -8.16 -8.23 8.42
N GLU A 42 -8.26 -9.54 8.67
CA GLU A 42 -7.15 -10.34 9.19
C GLU A 42 -5.95 -10.43 8.23
N ASN A 43 -6.21 -10.56 6.92
CA ASN A 43 -5.14 -10.56 5.91
C ASN A 43 -4.46 -9.20 5.81
N SER A 44 -5.20 -8.11 5.96
CA SER A 44 -4.66 -6.74 5.98
C SER A 44 -3.74 -6.52 7.18
N LEU A 45 -4.14 -6.99 8.36
CA LEU A 45 -3.29 -6.98 9.55
C LEU A 45 -2.00 -7.80 9.32
N LYS A 46 -2.11 -9.00 8.76
CA LYS A 46 -0.95 -9.84 8.42
C LYS A 46 -0.02 -9.19 7.39
N ALA A 47 -0.56 -8.45 6.40
CA ALA A 47 0.26 -7.73 5.43
C ALA A 47 1.18 -6.71 6.12
N ILE A 48 0.66 -6.00 7.13
CA ILE A 48 1.45 -5.07 7.94
C ILE A 48 2.50 -5.82 8.79
N GLU A 49 2.17 -6.98 9.38
CA GLU A 49 3.13 -7.81 10.13
C GLU A 49 4.30 -8.32 9.26
N LYS A 50 4.02 -8.61 7.97
CA LYS A 50 5.04 -9.07 7.00
C LYS A 50 6.09 -8.02 6.67
N VAL A 51 5.75 -6.74 6.73
CA VAL A 51 6.66 -5.64 6.36
C VAL A 51 7.15 -4.83 7.57
N SER A 52 6.66 -5.15 8.78
CA SER A 52 7.00 -4.41 10.00
C SER A 52 7.13 -5.29 11.25
N CYS A 53 7.59 -4.71 12.35
CA CYS A 53 7.66 -5.35 13.66
C CYS A 53 6.35 -5.25 14.47
N PHE A 54 5.31 -4.60 13.95
CA PHE A 54 4.00 -4.55 14.61
C PHE A 54 3.32 -5.92 14.61
N ARG A 55 2.57 -6.22 15.68
CA ARG A 55 1.87 -7.50 15.85
C ARG A 55 0.44 -7.26 16.30
N PHE A 56 -0.49 -8.05 15.77
CA PHE A 56 -1.92 -7.93 16.04
C PHE A 56 -2.46 -9.24 16.64
N PRO A 57 -2.18 -9.55 17.91
CA PRO A 57 -2.76 -10.71 18.55
C PRO A 57 -4.26 -10.52 18.79
N LYS A 58 -5.02 -11.62 18.81
CA LYS A 58 -6.42 -11.56 19.26
C LYS A 58 -6.49 -11.07 20.71
N TYR A 59 -7.47 -10.23 20.98
CA TYR A 59 -7.75 -9.73 22.32
C TYR A 59 -7.99 -10.87 23.32
N SER A 60 -7.29 -10.80 24.45
CA SER A 60 -7.33 -11.73 25.58
C SER A 60 -7.20 -10.99 26.92
N ASN A 61 -8.03 -9.95 27.12
CA ASN A 61 -8.13 -9.14 28.35
C ASN A 61 -7.03 -8.08 28.58
N GLN A 62 -6.33 -7.67 27.53
CA GLN A 62 -5.39 -6.55 27.61
C GLN A 62 -6.12 -5.24 27.91
N LYS A 63 -5.55 -4.39 28.77
CA LYS A 63 -6.13 -3.08 29.13
C LYS A 63 -6.37 -2.19 27.92
N ASN A 64 -5.41 -2.16 26.99
CA ASN A 64 -5.47 -1.37 25.77
C ASN A 64 -5.67 -2.31 24.59
N PHE A 65 -6.69 -2.08 23.78
CA PHE A 65 -6.97 -2.92 22.61
C PHE A 65 -7.77 -2.16 21.55
N LEU A 66 -7.61 -2.60 20.31
CA LEU A 66 -8.32 -2.13 19.15
C LEU A 66 -9.65 -2.90 19.00
N ASP A 67 -10.77 -2.20 19.11
CA ASP A 67 -12.09 -2.75 18.82
C ASP A 67 -12.51 -2.38 17.39
N ILE A 68 -12.47 -3.36 16.50
CA ILE A 68 -12.83 -3.19 15.10
C ILE A 68 -14.32 -3.51 14.96
N ASP A 69 -15.12 -2.49 14.64
CA ASP A 69 -16.58 -2.58 14.64
C ASP A 69 -17.22 -1.76 13.51
N LYS A 70 -18.41 -2.19 13.05
CA LYS A 70 -19.13 -1.53 11.95
C LYS A 70 -19.88 -0.28 12.42
N LYS A 71 -19.23 0.88 12.56
CA LYS A 71 -19.95 2.14 12.87
C LYS A 71 -20.27 2.91 11.58
N ASP A 72 -20.05 4.22 11.57
CA ASP A 72 -20.46 5.15 10.52
C ASP A 72 -19.26 5.61 9.67
N GLY A 73 -18.96 4.86 8.61
CA GLY A 73 -17.83 5.11 7.72
C GLY A 73 -16.53 4.43 8.15
N CYS A 74 -15.44 4.82 7.50
CA CYS A 74 -14.09 4.33 7.74
C CYS A 74 -13.33 5.41 8.52
N TYR A 75 -12.90 5.09 9.74
CA TYR A 75 -12.09 6.00 10.57
C TYR A 75 -11.46 5.29 11.77
N SER A 76 -10.40 5.90 12.27
CA SER A 76 -9.67 5.47 13.46
C SER A 76 -9.08 6.67 14.20
N TYR A 77 -8.59 6.43 15.42
CA TYR A 77 -7.73 7.38 16.12
C TYR A 77 -6.28 7.20 15.66
N VAL A 78 -5.50 8.29 15.73
CA VAL A 78 -4.07 8.25 15.42
C VAL A 78 -3.27 7.85 16.66
N GLY A 79 -2.59 6.71 16.58
CA GLY A 79 -1.82 6.13 17.69
C GLY A 79 -2.69 5.47 18.77
N LYS A 80 -2.06 5.12 19.89
CA LYS A 80 -2.70 4.53 21.07
C LYS A 80 -3.32 5.63 21.95
N ILE A 81 -4.63 5.61 22.15
CA ILE A 81 -5.33 6.51 23.08
C ILE A 81 -5.52 5.90 24.49
N GLY A 82 -5.31 4.59 24.62
CA GLY A 82 -5.54 3.82 25.85
C GLY A 82 -6.97 3.28 26.00
N GLY A 83 -7.12 2.22 26.77
CA GLY A 83 -8.39 1.53 26.95
C GLY A 83 -8.90 0.86 25.67
N ARG A 84 -10.22 0.72 25.55
CA ARG A 84 -10.89 0.29 24.32
C ARG A 84 -10.86 1.41 23.28
N GLN A 85 -10.15 1.20 22.17
CA GLN A 85 -10.06 2.13 21.07
C GLN A 85 -10.84 1.63 19.85
N LEU A 86 -11.78 2.41 19.34
CA LEU A 86 -12.57 2.04 18.16
C LEU A 86 -11.77 2.25 16.87
N LEU A 87 -11.85 1.26 15.96
CA LEU A 87 -11.63 1.44 14.52
C LEU A 87 -12.93 1.07 13.81
N SER A 88 -13.51 2.04 13.09
CA SER A 88 -14.75 1.85 12.35
C SER A 88 -14.45 1.41 10.94
N LEU A 89 -15.00 0.26 10.54
CA LEU A 89 -15.08 -0.16 9.13
C LEU A 89 -16.55 -0.50 8.84
N SER A 90 -17.30 0.45 8.31
CA SER A 90 -18.69 0.23 7.91
C SER A 90 -18.79 -0.59 6.61
N GLU A 91 -20.02 -0.79 6.14
CA GLU A 91 -20.23 -1.27 4.77
C GLU A 91 -19.52 -0.35 3.77
N GLY A 92 -18.89 -0.96 2.75
CA GLY A 92 -18.05 -0.26 1.77
C GLY A 92 -16.62 0.06 2.24
N CYS A 93 -16.27 -0.18 3.51
CA CYS A 93 -14.91 0.06 4.03
C CYS A 93 -14.04 -1.20 4.08
N VAL A 94 -14.61 -2.40 3.92
CA VAL A 94 -13.87 -3.66 4.10
C VAL A 94 -13.17 -4.07 2.80
N TYR A 95 -12.27 -3.21 2.35
CA TYR A 95 -11.27 -3.48 1.33
C TYR A 95 -9.90 -3.43 1.98
N ASP A 96 -8.99 -4.28 1.54
CA ASP A 96 -7.64 -4.41 2.10
C ASP A 96 -6.91 -3.07 2.21
N PHE A 97 -6.90 -2.26 1.15
CA PHE A 97 -6.25 -0.95 1.16
C PHE A 97 -6.84 0.03 2.19
N ILE A 98 -8.17 0.02 2.38
CA ILE A 98 -8.83 0.85 3.39
C ILE A 98 -8.51 0.35 4.80
N VAL A 99 -8.52 -0.96 5.01
CA VAL A 99 -8.14 -1.53 6.31
C VAL A 99 -6.69 -1.19 6.64
N ILE A 100 -5.77 -1.30 5.68
CA ILE A 100 -4.36 -0.94 5.85
C ILE A 100 -4.24 0.54 6.21
N HIS A 101 -4.91 1.44 5.47
CA HIS A 101 -4.93 2.87 5.76
C HIS A 101 -5.39 3.18 7.20
N GLU A 102 -6.52 2.61 7.61
CA GLU A 102 -7.06 2.84 8.96
C GLU A 102 -6.17 2.21 10.06
N VAL A 103 -5.52 1.09 9.77
CA VAL A 103 -4.56 0.51 10.71
C VAL A 103 -3.29 1.35 10.79
N MET A 104 -2.81 1.95 9.71
CA MET A 104 -1.66 2.87 9.74
C MET A 104 -1.93 4.08 10.65
N HIS A 105 -3.15 4.61 10.64
CA HIS A 105 -3.58 5.59 11.64
C HIS A 105 -3.49 5.03 13.07
N VAL A 106 -4.03 3.84 13.34
CA VAL A 106 -3.92 3.20 14.67
C VAL A 106 -2.47 3.08 15.15
N LEU A 107 -1.54 2.80 14.24
CA LEU A 107 -0.11 2.69 14.55
C LEU A 107 0.54 4.05 14.82
N GLY A 108 -0.03 5.13 14.28
CA GLY A 108 0.35 6.49 14.56
C GLY A 108 0.81 7.29 13.34
N LEU A 109 0.46 6.89 12.12
CA LEU A 109 0.72 7.68 10.92
C LEU A 109 -0.45 8.61 10.62
N GLU A 110 -0.12 9.81 10.16
CA GLU A 110 -1.08 10.85 9.75
C GLU A 110 -1.19 10.89 8.23
N HIS A 111 -2.16 11.65 7.72
CA HIS A 111 -2.27 11.84 6.27
C HIS A 111 -1.07 12.62 5.71
N GLU A 112 -0.56 12.18 4.56
CA GLU A 112 0.65 12.76 3.94
C GLU A 112 0.43 14.24 3.56
N HIS A 113 -0.77 14.61 3.10
CA HIS A 113 -1.10 15.99 2.73
C HIS A 113 -1.25 16.96 3.92
N GLN A 114 -1.18 16.44 5.15
CA GLN A 114 -1.20 17.24 6.38
C GLN A 114 0.21 17.52 6.92
N ARG A 115 1.26 17.03 6.26
CA ARG A 115 2.65 17.32 6.66
C ARG A 115 2.92 18.82 6.73
N PRO A 116 3.76 19.30 7.66
CA PRO A 116 4.07 20.73 7.78
C PRO A 116 4.77 21.31 6.55
N ASP A 117 5.46 20.48 5.77
CA ASP A 117 6.17 20.86 4.55
C ASP A 117 5.34 20.67 3.26
N ARG A 118 4.07 20.24 3.36
CA ARG A 118 3.23 19.86 2.20
C ARG A 118 3.06 20.96 1.16
N ASP A 119 3.08 22.23 1.56
CA ASP A 119 2.92 23.38 0.64
C ASP A 119 4.12 23.54 -0.33
N LYS A 120 5.21 22.80 -0.14
CA LYS A 120 6.30 22.67 -1.13
C LYS A 120 5.98 21.69 -2.27
N TYR A 121 4.97 20.84 -2.10
CA TYR A 121 4.66 19.71 -2.96
C TYR A 121 3.27 19.80 -3.58
N ILE A 122 2.30 20.33 -2.85
CA ILE A 122 0.90 20.43 -3.27
C ILE A 122 0.33 21.82 -2.95
N LYS A 123 -0.74 22.18 -3.65
CA LYS A 123 -1.56 23.37 -3.38
C LYS A 123 -3.00 22.95 -3.10
N ILE A 124 -3.54 23.43 -1.98
CA ILE A 124 -4.96 23.23 -1.64
C ILE A 124 -5.82 24.33 -2.27
N GLN A 125 -6.89 23.93 -2.95
CA GLN A 125 -7.90 24.81 -3.54
C GLN A 125 -9.08 24.91 -2.57
N TYR A 126 -8.92 25.63 -1.46
CA TYR A 126 -9.91 25.73 -0.38
C TYR A 126 -11.30 26.17 -0.87
N GLN A 127 -11.39 26.97 -1.93
CA GLN A 127 -12.66 27.38 -2.55
C GLN A 127 -13.48 26.20 -3.10
N ASN A 128 -12.82 25.10 -3.48
CA ASN A 128 -13.45 23.89 -4.01
C ASN A 128 -13.82 22.88 -2.91
N VAL A 129 -13.31 23.05 -1.69
CA VAL A 129 -13.56 22.15 -0.56
C VAL A 129 -14.95 22.40 0.04
N GLU A 130 -15.66 21.34 0.41
CA GLU A 130 -16.89 21.41 1.20
C GLU A 130 -16.65 22.16 2.53
N LEU A 131 -17.55 23.09 2.90
CA LEU A 131 -17.32 24.02 4.02
C LEU A 131 -17.04 23.31 5.35
N ASP A 132 -17.75 22.23 5.64
CA ASP A 132 -17.62 21.43 6.86
C ASP A 132 -16.43 20.44 6.82
N LYS A 133 -15.68 20.40 5.70
CA LYS A 133 -14.52 19.52 5.50
C LYS A 133 -13.18 20.23 5.44
N MET A 134 -13.16 21.57 5.47
CA MET A 134 -11.93 22.37 5.39
C MET A 134 -10.88 21.98 6.42
N ALA A 135 -11.31 21.60 7.63
CA ALA A 135 -10.40 21.18 8.70
C ALA A 135 -9.58 19.91 8.38
N ASN A 136 -10.02 19.07 7.43
CA ASN A 136 -9.27 17.88 7.01
C ASN A 136 -8.03 18.21 6.17
N PHE A 137 -7.87 19.47 5.75
CA PHE A 137 -6.70 19.97 5.00
C PHE A 137 -5.76 20.81 5.88
N GLY A 138 -6.02 20.88 7.19
CA GLY A 138 -5.15 21.59 8.12
C GLY A 138 -3.78 20.93 8.23
N LEU A 139 -2.72 21.74 8.29
CA LEU A 139 -1.37 21.27 8.56
C LEU A 139 -1.27 20.78 10.01
N ILE A 140 -0.51 19.71 10.22
CA ILE A 140 -0.09 19.28 11.55
C ILE A 140 1.07 20.16 11.99
N SER A 141 1.16 20.46 13.29
CA SER A 141 2.28 21.24 13.82
C SER A 141 3.60 20.47 13.67
N PRO A 142 4.73 21.12 13.30
CA PRO A 142 6.05 20.49 13.28
C PRO A 142 6.50 19.90 14.62
N ASN A 143 5.95 20.40 15.74
CA ASN A 143 6.24 19.87 17.07
C ASN A 143 5.49 18.58 17.39
N ASP A 144 4.46 18.32 16.59
CA ASP A 144 3.50 17.27 16.82
C ASP A 144 3.81 16.09 15.90
N VAL A 145 4.30 16.29 14.67
CA VAL A 145 4.65 15.19 13.74
C VAL A 145 6.16 15.04 13.53
N ASP A 146 6.61 13.79 13.48
CA ASP A 146 7.94 13.41 13.03
C ASP A 146 7.85 12.51 11.79
N TYR A 147 8.27 13.04 10.64
CA TYR A 147 8.33 12.29 9.39
C TYR A 147 9.72 11.67 9.14
N ASN A 148 10.62 11.68 10.15
CA ASN A 148 11.96 11.08 10.15
C ASN A 148 12.76 11.40 8.88
N ASP A 149 12.70 12.65 8.41
CA ASP A 149 13.34 13.15 7.18
C ASP A 149 12.98 12.40 5.87
N HIS A 150 11.89 11.62 5.87
CA HIS A 150 11.43 10.96 4.65
C HIS A 150 10.90 11.98 3.62
N PRO A 151 11.16 11.78 2.32
CA PRO A 151 10.62 12.63 1.27
C PRO A 151 9.09 12.59 1.24
N TYR A 152 8.48 13.60 0.62
CA TYR A 152 7.03 13.64 0.41
C TYR A 152 6.59 12.59 -0.61
N ASP A 153 5.57 11.82 -0.26
CA ASP A 153 5.11 10.69 -1.06
C ASP A 153 3.70 10.90 -1.62
N TYR A 154 3.61 11.29 -2.89
CA TYR A 154 2.33 11.48 -3.59
C TYR A 154 1.54 10.18 -3.75
N GLN A 155 2.20 9.02 -3.68
CA GLN A 155 1.60 7.69 -3.87
C GLN A 155 1.34 6.97 -2.54
N SER A 156 1.64 7.62 -1.41
CA SER A 156 1.37 7.06 -0.09
C SER A 156 -0.09 6.66 0.03
N ILE A 157 -0.35 5.48 0.60
CA ILE A 157 -1.71 5.07 0.93
C ILE A 157 -2.37 6.05 1.92
N MET A 158 -1.58 6.85 2.63
CA MET A 158 -2.02 7.91 3.54
C MET A 158 -2.24 9.26 2.85
N HIS A 159 -2.08 9.36 1.53
CA HIS A 159 -2.33 10.58 0.78
C HIS A 159 -3.75 10.60 0.21
N TYR A 160 -4.46 11.73 0.37
CA TYR A 160 -5.77 11.92 -0.26
C TYR A 160 -5.68 12.08 -1.78
N ASP A 161 -6.71 11.62 -2.50
CA ASP A 161 -6.87 11.91 -3.92
C ASP A 161 -7.08 13.42 -4.18
N GLY A 162 -6.84 13.85 -5.41
CA GLY A 162 -6.92 15.26 -5.81
C GLY A 162 -8.30 15.92 -5.67
N THR A 163 -9.36 15.13 -5.49
CA THR A 163 -10.76 15.57 -5.40
C THR A 163 -11.40 15.31 -4.03
N ALA A 164 -10.61 14.85 -3.05
CA ALA A 164 -11.07 14.57 -1.70
C ALA A 164 -11.88 15.74 -1.14
N PHE A 165 -13.07 15.47 -0.61
CA PHE A 165 -14.00 16.47 -0.07
C PHE A 165 -14.31 17.68 -0.99
N GLY A 166 -14.17 17.50 -2.31
CA GLY A 166 -14.55 18.51 -3.29
C GLY A 166 -16.06 18.66 -3.41
N LYS A 167 -16.52 19.91 -3.46
CA LYS A 167 -17.89 20.26 -3.85
C LYS A 167 -18.23 19.58 -5.18
N ARG A 168 -19.49 19.22 -5.37
CA ARG A 168 -19.96 18.68 -6.65
C ARG A 168 -20.25 19.82 -7.63
N ASP A 169 -19.72 19.69 -8.84
CA ASP A 169 -20.06 20.54 -9.96
C ASP A 169 -21.56 20.40 -10.27
N PRO A 170 -22.36 21.49 -10.25
CA PRO A 170 -23.81 21.42 -10.44
C PRO A 170 -24.25 20.92 -11.83
N ARG A 171 -23.39 21.02 -12.85
CA ARG A 171 -23.70 20.63 -14.23
C ARG A 171 -23.30 19.18 -14.51
N THR A 172 -22.14 18.75 -14.01
CA THR A 172 -21.59 17.42 -14.32
C THR A 172 -21.71 16.42 -13.18
N GLY A 173 -22.01 16.88 -11.95
CA GLY A 173 -22.06 16.05 -10.74
C GLY A 173 -20.70 15.56 -10.23
N LYS A 174 -19.61 15.83 -10.96
CA LYS A 174 -18.25 15.43 -10.60
C LYS A 174 -17.72 16.26 -9.43
N LYS A 175 -16.86 15.67 -8.59
CA LYS A 175 -16.18 16.42 -7.52
C LYS A 175 -15.18 17.39 -8.15
N LEU A 176 -15.11 18.60 -7.62
CA LEU A 176 -14.10 19.57 -7.97
C LEU A 176 -12.74 19.18 -7.39
N VAL A 177 -11.66 19.51 -8.10
CA VAL A 177 -10.28 19.31 -7.63
C VAL A 177 -10.01 20.21 -6.42
N THR A 178 -9.63 19.61 -5.30
CA THR A 178 -9.31 20.29 -4.03
C THR A 178 -7.82 20.36 -3.78
N MET A 179 -7.02 19.53 -4.46
CA MET A 179 -5.59 19.42 -4.25
C MET A 179 -4.87 19.23 -5.58
N MET A 180 -3.81 20.00 -5.81
CA MET A 180 -3.00 19.94 -7.03
C MET A 180 -1.52 19.76 -6.70
N PRO A 181 -0.80 18.85 -7.36
CA PRO A 181 0.64 18.75 -7.20
C PRO A 181 1.36 19.92 -7.88
N LEU A 182 2.44 20.38 -7.28
CA LEU A 182 3.33 21.41 -7.83
C LEU A 182 4.35 20.82 -8.80
N LYS A 183 4.66 19.52 -8.67
CA LYS A 183 5.55 18.81 -9.59
C LYS A 183 4.80 18.46 -10.89
N THR A 184 5.33 18.91 -12.01
CA THR A 184 4.78 18.61 -13.34
C THR A 184 4.74 17.11 -13.61
N GLY A 185 3.64 16.63 -14.20
CA GLY A 185 3.46 15.22 -14.56
C GLY A 185 2.97 14.31 -13.42
N VAL A 186 2.87 14.82 -12.19
CA VAL A 186 2.29 14.07 -11.07
C VAL A 186 0.76 14.21 -11.09
N GLN A 187 0.07 13.12 -10.76
CA GLN A 187 -1.38 13.10 -10.52
C GLN A 187 -1.63 12.58 -9.10
N LEU A 188 -2.67 13.10 -8.46
CA LEU A 188 -3.12 12.67 -7.14
C LEU A 188 -4.34 11.77 -7.32
N LEU A 189 -4.10 10.47 -7.35
CA LEU A 189 -5.11 9.43 -7.56
C LEU A 189 -5.39 8.70 -6.24
N ASP A 190 -6.39 7.82 -6.26
CA ASP A 190 -6.56 6.85 -5.19
C ASP A 190 -5.36 5.90 -5.16
N ASN A 191 -4.75 5.75 -3.99
CA ASN A 191 -3.62 4.86 -3.75
C ASN A 191 -4.10 3.60 -3.02
N PHE A 192 -3.78 2.43 -3.55
CA PHE A 192 -4.31 1.14 -3.06
C PHE A 192 -3.26 0.25 -2.39
N GLU A 193 -1.99 0.64 -2.44
CA GLU A 193 -0.87 -0.18 -1.96
C GLU A 193 0.05 0.62 -1.05
N LEU A 194 0.74 -0.09 -0.16
CA LEU A 194 1.81 0.50 0.65
C LEU A 194 3.00 0.83 -0.26
N THR A 195 3.47 2.08 -0.21
CA THR A 195 4.74 2.42 -0.85
C THR A 195 5.93 1.95 0.00
N THR A 196 7.12 1.94 -0.60
CA THR A 196 8.36 1.71 0.16
C THR A 196 8.56 2.77 1.25
N LEU A 197 8.10 4.00 1.03
CA LEU A 197 8.16 5.09 2.00
C LEU A 197 7.13 4.91 3.13
N ASP A 198 5.93 4.39 2.86
CA ASP A 198 4.97 4.02 3.89
C ASP A 198 5.57 2.96 4.84
N ILE A 199 6.20 1.93 4.28
CA ILE A 199 6.89 0.87 5.03
C ILE A 199 8.07 1.43 5.83
N ALA A 200 8.87 2.33 5.25
CA ALA A 200 10.01 2.95 5.92
C ALA A 200 9.57 3.84 7.10
N LYS A 201 8.53 4.68 6.90
CA LYS A 201 7.91 5.49 7.95
C LYS A 201 7.36 4.60 9.07
N LEU A 202 6.66 3.53 8.71
CA LEU A 202 6.12 2.57 9.66
C LEU A 202 7.21 1.89 10.50
N ASN A 203 8.27 1.42 9.87
CA ASN A 203 9.38 0.76 10.57
C ASN A 203 10.17 1.73 11.45
N SER A 204 10.35 2.98 11.00
CA SER A 204 10.94 4.06 11.81
C SER A 204 10.06 4.35 13.03
N LEU A 205 8.74 4.41 12.85
CA LEU A 205 7.77 4.62 13.93
C LEU A 205 7.80 3.48 14.96
N GLY A 206 7.86 2.23 14.51
CA GLY A 206 7.98 1.06 15.39
C GLY A 206 9.35 0.90 16.03
N LYS A 207 10.36 1.71 15.64
CA LYS A 207 11.78 1.48 15.95
C LYS A 207 12.14 0.01 15.69
N CYS A 208 11.65 -0.53 14.59
CA CYS A 208 11.87 -1.92 14.25
C CYS A 208 13.38 -2.11 14.09
N SER A 209 13.98 -2.93 14.96
CA SER A 209 15.38 -3.36 14.82
C SER A 209 15.57 -3.73 13.36
N ASN A 210 16.45 -2.98 12.69
CA ASN A 210 16.50 -2.85 11.24
C ASN A 210 15.88 -4.06 10.56
N SER A 211 14.87 -3.84 9.72
CA SER A 211 14.53 -4.81 8.68
C SER A 211 15.71 -5.07 7.71
N ALA A 212 16.88 -4.42 7.90
CA ALA A 212 18.18 -4.93 7.45
C ALA A 212 18.58 -6.29 8.10
N ASP A 213 17.78 -6.80 9.04
CA ASP A 213 17.87 -8.14 9.61
C ASP A 213 16.75 -9.09 9.11
N ARG A 214 15.92 -8.62 8.18
CA ARG A 214 15.13 -9.51 7.30
C ARG A 214 15.83 -9.83 5.98
N THR A 215 17.01 -9.27 5.75
CA THR A 215 18.00 -9.77 4.77
C THR A 215 19.06 -10.68 5.43
N THR A 216 19.06 -10.80 6.76
CA THR A 216 20.18 -11.40 7.50
C THR A 216 19.82 -12.67 8.28
N ASN A 217 18.53 -13.02 8.43
CA ASN A 217 18.12 -14.40 8.78
C ASN A 217 18.22 -15.38 7.59
N GLY A 218 19.36 -15.33 6.91
CA GLY A 218 19.73 -16.16 5.77
C GLY A 218 21.07 -15.79 5.12
N GLY A 219 21.87 -14.89 5.72
CA GLY A 219 23.19 -14.56 5.17
C GLY A 219 23.17 -14.02 3.73
N CYS A 220 22.13 -13.26 3.35
CA CYS A 220 22.10 -12.62 2.04
C CYS A 220 22.82 -11.28 2.11
N VAL A 221 23.98 -11.21 1.45
CA VAL A 221 24.72 -9.97 1.22
C VAL A 221 24.54 -9.60 -0.25
N ASP A 222 24.16 -8.35 -0.52
CA ASP A 222 24.12 -7.84 -1.89
C ASP A 222 25.52 -7.94 -2.51
N LYS A 223 25.68 -8.85 -3.49
CA LYS A 223 26.98 -9.09 -4.14
C LYS A 223 27.29 -8.12 -5.27
N GLY A 224 26.30 -7.36 -5.74
CA GLY A 224 26.41 -6.41 -6.85
C GLY A 224 26.35 -4.94 -6.40
N SER A 225 27.07 -4.07 -7.11
CA SER A 225 26.92 -2.62 -6.97
C SER A 225 25.67 -2.12 -7.71
N GLY A 226 24.97 -1.10 -7.19
CA GLY A 226 23.76 -0.53 -7.82
C GLY A 226 22.43 -0.99 -7.22
N CYS A 227 22.44 -1.85 -6.19
CA CYS A 227 21.22 -2.27 -5.47
C CYS A 227 20.47 -1.09 -4.83
N ILE A 228 21.20 -0.08 -4.34
CA ILE A 228 20.62 1.17 -3.84
C ILE A 228 19.91 1.95 -4.96
N GLU A 229 20.44 1.94 -6.19
CA GLU A 229 19.82 2.62 -7.34
C GLU A 229 18.56 1.89 -7.83
N LEU A 230 18.54 0.55 -7.75
CA LEU A 230 17.36 -0.29 -8.00
C LEU A 230 16.26 -0.15 -6.95
N LEU A 231 16.65 0.03 -5.68
CA LEU A 231 15.73 0.36 -4.60
C LEU A 231 15.11 1.76 -4.83
N ASN A 232 15.96 2.74 -5.17
CA ASN A 232 15.56 4.12 -5.39
C ASN A 232 14.76 4.34 -6.69
N SER A 233 14.88 3.42 -7.66
CA SER A 233 14.07 3.42 -8.88
C SER A 233 12.70 2.76 -8.72
N GLY A 234 12.41 2.18 -7.55
CA GLY A 234 11.15 1.47 -7.27
C GLY A 234 11.08 0.07 -7.90
N MET A 235 12.16 -0.42 -8.52
CA MET A 235 12.18 -1.71 -9.20
C MET A 235 12.28 -2.91 -8.24
N CYS A 236 12.69 -2.70 -6.98
CA CYS A 236 12.72 -3.76 -5.96
C CYS A 236 11.34 -4.35 -5.63
N VAL A 237 10.25 -3.57 -5.77
CA VAL A 237 8.89 -4.02 -5.43
C VAL A 237 8.37 -5.08 -6.42
N GLN A 238 8.92 -5.12 -7.63
CA GLN A 238 8.56 -6.14 -8.63
C GLN A 238 9.24 -7.51 -8.42
N LEU A 239 10.15 -7.63 -7.44
CA LEU A 239 10.97 -8.83 -7.23
C LEU A 239 10.69 -9.57 -5.92
N LEU A 240 9.82 -9.05 -5.04
CA LEU A 240 9.63 -9.59 -3.69
C LEU A 240 8.38 -10.45 -3.48
N ASP A 241 7.51 -10.56 -4.48
CA ASP A 241 6.30 -11.39 -4.42
C ASP A 241 6.38 -12.54 -5.43
N ASN A 242 7.14 -13.61 -5.12
CA ASN A 242 7.02 -14.95 -5.73
C ASN A 242 6.63 -15.05 -7.23
N PHE A 243 7.08 -14.11 -8.05
CA PHE A 243 6.81 -14.09 -9.47
C PHE A 243 8.12 -14.39 -10.19
N GLU A 244 8.13 -15.52 -10.89
CA GLU A 244 9.10 -15.76 -11.95
C GLU A 244 9.06 -14.54 -12.90
N LEU A 245 10.23 -13.99 -13.23
CA LEU A 245 10.35 -12.89 -14.19
C LEU A 245 9.60 -13.28 -15.47
N THR A 246 8.66 -12.44 -15.90
CA THR A 246 7.94 -12.71 -17.14
C THR A 246 8.87 -12.52 -18.33
N THR A 247 8.52 -13.09 -19.48
CA THR A 247 9.26 -12.89 -20.74
C THR A 247 9.39 -11.40 -21.11
N LEU A 248 8.42 -10.57 -20.69
CA LEU A 248 8.45 -9.13 -20.91
C LEU A 248 9.47 -8.40 -20.01
N ASP A 249 9.62 -8.85 -18.76
CA ASP A 249 10.60 -8.31 -17.82
C ASP A 249 12.02 -8.63 -18.30
N ILE A 250 12.24 -9.85 -18.78
CA ILE A 250 13.52 -10.29 -19.36
C ILE A 250 13.85 -9.51 -20.63
N ALA A 251 12.88 -9.32 -21.53
CA ALA A 251 13.08 -8.53 -22.75
C ALA A 251 13.45 -7.07 -22.44
N LYS A 252 12.86 -6.49 -21.40
CA LYS A 252 13.16 -5.12 -20.96
C LYS A 252 14.55 -5.01 -20.35
N LEU A 253 14.98 -5.98 -19.53
CA LEU A 253 16.34 -6.05 -18.98
C LEU A 253 17.41 -6.24 -20.08
N ASN A 254 17.12 -7.04 -21.10
CA ASN A 254 17.97 -7.20 -22.28
C ASN A 254 18.10 -5.89 -23.08
N SER A 255 17.00 -5.13 -23.25
CA SER A 255 17.02 -3.84 -23.95
C SER A 255 17.86 -2.77 -23.24
N LEU A 256 18.05 -2.92 -21.92
CA LEU A 256 18.86 -2.04 -21.08
C LEU A 256 20.34 -2.47 -21.00
N GLY A 257 20.73 -3.54 -21.71
CA GLY A 257 22.09 -4.08 -21.70
C GLY A 257 22.51 -4.67 -20.35
N LYS A 258 21.55 -5.04 -19.50
CA LYS A 258 21.77 -5.49 -18.11
C LYS A 258 21.93 -7.00 -17.96
N CYS A 259 21.74 -7.78 -19.03
CA CYS A 259 21.98 -9.22 -19.04
C CYS A 259 23.00 -9.56 -20.14
N SER A 260 24.00 -10.37 -19.81
CA SER A 260 25.01 -10.83 -20.77
C SER A 260 24.62 -12.19 -21.36
N ASN A 261 24.26 -12.23 -22.64
CA ASN A 261 24.10 -13.48 -23.41
C ASN A 261 23.18 -14.54 -22.77
N SER A 262 22.02 -14.17 -22.23
CA SER A 262 20.94 -15.14 -22.08
C SER A 262 20.34 -15.39 -23.47
N ALA A 263 21.02 -16.21 -24.28
CA ALA A 263 20.36 -16.87 -25.39
C ALA A 263 19.14 -17.57 -24.79
N ASP A 264 17.98 -17.14 -25.25
CA ASP A 264 16.68 -17.70 -24.92
C ASP A 264 16.75 -19.23 -24.99
N ARG A 265 16.79 -19.87 -23.82
CA ARG A 265 16.59 -21.31 -23.66
C ARG A 265 15.26 -21.56 -22.96
N THR A 266 14.27 -20.69 -23.15
CA THR A 266 12.89 -21.08 -22.91
C THR A 266 12.40 -21.84 -24.14
N THR A 267 12.65 -23.15 -24.18
CA THR A 267 11.75 -23.99 -24.97
C THR A 267 10.42 -23.97 -24.23
N ASN A 268 9.55 -23.00 -24.54
CA ASN A 268 8.15 -23.03 -24.16
C ASN A 268 7.63 -24.40 -24.60
N GLY A 269 7.36 -25.28 -23.64
CA GLY A 269 6.88 -26.64 -23.87
C GLY A 269 5.50 -26.62 -24.51
N GLY A 270 5.42 -26.28 -25.80
CA GLY A 270 4.22 -26.30 -26.62
C GLY A 270 3.10 -25.33 -26.23
N CYS A 271 3.35 -24.33 -25.38
CA CYS A 271 2.28 -23.38 -24.99
C CYS A 271 2.00 -22.38 -26.11
N VAL A 272 0.80 -22.44 -26.68
CA VAL A 272 0.31 -21.56 -27.76
C VAL A 272 -1.15 -21.19 -27.50
N ASP A 273 -1.58 -20.04 -27.99
CA ASP A 273 -3.00 -19.71 -28.04
C ASP A 273 -3.71 -20.59 -29.07
N LYS A 274 -4.83 -21.19 -28.66
CA LYS A 274 -5.66 -22.06 -29.50
C LYS A 274 -6.86 -21.30 -30.10
N GLY A 275 -7.23 -20.16 -29.51
CA GLY A 275 -8.35 -19.32 -29.92
C GLY A 275 -7.91 -18.09 -30.70
N SER A 276 -8.82 -17.53 -31.50
CA SER A 276 -8.70 -16.18 -32.06
C SER A 276 -9.24 -15.14 -31.07
N GLY A 277 -8.81 -13.87 -31.21
CA GLY A 277 -9.31 -12.76 -30.37
C GLY A 277 -8.66 -12.63 -28.99
N CYS A 278 -7.57 -13.37 -28.71
CA CYS A 278 -6.90 -13.33 -27.41
C CYS A 278 -6.36 -11.94 -27.02
N ILE A 279 -5.90 -11.15 -27.98
CA ILE A 279 -5.45 -9.77 -27.76
C ILE A 279 -6.62 -8.87 -27.29
N GLU A 280 -7.82 -9.04 -27.85
CA GLU A 280 -9.01 -8.30 -27.43
C GLU A 280 -9.47 -8.73 -26.04
N LEU A 281 -9.35 -10.03 -25.72
CA LEU A 281 -9.64 -10.59 -24.41
C LEU A 281 -8.67 -10.05 -23.33
N LEU A 282 -7.40 -9.84 -23.69
CA LEU A 282 -6.42 -9.17 -22.84
C LEU A 282 -6.74 -7.68 -22.66
N ASN A 283 -6.97 -6.94 -23.75
CA ASN A 283 -7.21 -5.51 -23.72
C ASN A 283 -8.52 -5.12 -23.02
N SER A 284 -9.52 -6.02 -23.03
CA SER A 284 -10.78 -5.85 -22.30
C SER A 284 -10.70 -6.23 -20.81
N GLY A 285 -9.55 -6.71 -20.33
CA GLY A 285 -9.34 -7.16 -18.96
C GLY A 285 -10.01 -8.51 -18.63
N MET A 286 -10.59 -9.19 -19.61
CA MET A 286 -11.29 -10.47 -19.43
C MET A 286 -10.35 -11.60 -19.03
N CYS A 287 -9.05 -11.52 -19.35
CA CYS A 287 -8.06 -12.48 -18.87
C CYS A 287 -8.04 -12.57 -17.33
N LYS A 288 -8.41 -11.50 -16.60
CA LYS A 288 -8.43 -11.48 -15.13
C LYS A 288 -9.84 -11.65 -14.53
N ASN A 289 -10.86 -11.80 -15.37
CA ASN A 289 -12.24 -11.94 -14.95
C ASN A 289 -12.54 -13.39 -14.53
N ILE A 290 -13.05 -13.58 -13.31
CA ILE A 290 -13.28 -14.91 -12.73
C ILE A 290 -14.24 -15.79 -13.55
N PHE A 291 -15.18 -15.19 -14.30
CA PHE A 291 -16.12 -15.93 -15.15
C PHE A 291 -15.49 -16.38 -16.49
N TYR A 292 -14.41 -15.73 -16.92
CA TYR A 292 -13.73 -16.01 -18.19
C TYR A 292 -12.37 -16.67 -18.01
N LYS A 293 -11.94 -16.90 -16.77
CA LYS A 293 -10.64 -17.47 -16.42
C LYS A 293 -10.42 -18.84 -17.08
N ASP A 294 -11.40 -19.73 -17.01
CA ASP A 294 -11.27 -21.08 -17.56
C ASP A 294 -11.16 -21.03 -19.10
N LEU A 295 -12.02 -20.26 -19.75
CA LEU A 295 -11.98 -20.04 -21.20
C LEU A 295 -10.66 -19.40 -21.66
N ALA A 296 -10.18 -18.40 -20.93
CA ALA A 296 -8.92 -17.71 -21.21
C ALA A 296 -7.71 -18.64 -20.99
N SER A 297 -7.76 -19.52 -19.99
CA SER A 297 -6.72 -20.51 -19.73
C SER A 297 -6.69 -21.65 -20.75
N GLU A 298 -7.82 -21.97 -21.38
CA GLU A 298 -7.91 -23.04 -22.38
C GLU A 298 -7.54 -22.57 -23.79
N HIS A 299 -8.00 -21.38 -24.18
CA HIS A 299 -7.89 -20.88 -25.55
C HIS A 299 -6.86 -19.76 -25.75
N CYS A 300 -6.57 -18.99 -24.71
CA CYS A 300 -5.68 -17.83 -24.78
C CYS A 300 -4.57 -17.90 -23.73
N ALA A 301 -4.08 -19.12 -23.47
CA ALA A 301 -3.16 -19.41 -22.38
C ALA A 301 -1.84 -18.63 -22.47
N LEU A 302 -1.34 -18.40 -23.69
CA LEU A 302 -0.12 -17.64 -23.90
C LEU A 302 -0.39 -16.14 -23.73
N THR A 303 -1.39 -15.62 -24.42
CA THR A 303 -1.74 -14.18 -24.36
C THR A 303 -2.19 -13.73 -22.96
N CYS A 304 -2.89 -14.58 -22.20
CA CYS A 304 -3.34 -14.28 -20.84
C CYS A 304 -2.36 -14.70 -19.74
N GLY A 305 -1.20 -15.29 -20.09
CA GLY A 305 -0.14 -15.63 -19.13
C GLY A 305 -0.43 -16.85 -18.24
N TYR A 306 -1.20 -17.82 -18.73
CA TYR A 306 -1.56 -19.06 -18.03
C TYR A 306 -0.62 -20.25 -18.30
N CYS A 307 0.41 -20.08 -19.13
CA CYS A 307 1.40 -21.12 -19.36
C CYS A 307 2.19 -21.42 -18.07
N THR A 308 2.22 -22.68 -17.63
CA THR A 308 3.12 -23.12 -16.55
C THR A 308 4.42 -23.65 -17.15
N THR A 309 5.55 -23.00 -16.88
CA THR A 309 6.88 -23.51 -17.20
C THR A 309 7.30 -24.58 -16.19
N LYS A 310 7.79 -25.74 -16.67
CA LYS A 310 8.64 -26.63 -15.86
C LYS A 310 10.09 -26.34 -16.26
N PHE A 311 10.86 -25.73 -15.38
CA PHE A 311 12.31 -25.59 -15.56
C PHE A 311 13.01 -26.85 -15.05
N GLU A 312 13.75 -27.56 -15.92
CA GLU A 312 14.66 -28.63 -15.46
C GLU A 312 16.00 -28.08 -14.94
N HIS A 313 16.34 -26.81 -15.15
CA HIS A 313 17.44 -26.13 -14.47
C HIS A 313 17.18 -24.61 -14.44
N SER A 314 17.40 -23.98 -13.28
CA SER A 314 17.29 -22.52 -13.13
C SER A 314 18.34 -21.80 -13.99
N PRO A 315 17.97 -20.83 -14.83
CA PRO A 315 18.93 -19.96 -15.49
C PRO A 315 19.57 -19.04 -14.44
N VAL A 316 20.90 -19.10 -14.33
CA VAL A 316 21.69 -18.17 -13.51
C VAL A 316 22.05 -16.97 -14.38
N CYS A 317 21.67 -15.76 -13.95
CA CYS A 317 22.19 -14.52 -14.51
C CYS A 317 23.54 -14.23 -13.85
N GLU A 318 24.63 -14.23 -14.63
CA GLU A 318 25.93 -13.73 -14.18
C GLU A 318 26.28 -12.44 -14.93
N ASP A 319 26.78 -11.45 -14.18
CA ASP A 319 27.26 -10.17 -14.71
C ASP A 319 28.63 -10.33 -15.39
N LYS A 320 28.86 -9.54 -16.45
CA LYS A 320 30.19 -9.39 -17.04
C LYS A 320 31.03 -8.45 -16.18
N VAL A 321 32.24 -8.89 -15.85
CA VAL A 321 33.32 -8.07 -15.27
C VAL A 321 33.75 -6.99 -16.26
#